data_AF-A0A1A6H9K6-F1
#
_entry.id   AF-A0A1A6H9K6-F1
#
_cell.length_a   1.000
_cell.length_b   1.000
_cell.length_c   1.000
_cell.angle_alpha   90.00
_cell.angle_beta   90.00
_cell.angle_gamma   90.00
#
_symmetry.space_group_name_H-M   'P 1'
#
loop_
_entity.id
_entity.type
_entity.pdbx_description
1 polymer ?
#
loop_
_entity_poly.entity_id
_entity_poly.type
_entity_poly.pdbx_seq_one_letter_code
_entity_poly.pdbx_strand_id
1 'polypeptide(L)'
;PTRGKVPKGKKAKGKKVVPIPAVVKKQEAKKVYRPETKQEKKQRLLARAEKKAAGKGDAPTKRPPVLRAGVNTVTTLVENKKAQLVVIAH
;
A
#
# COMPACT_ATOMS: atom_id res chain seq x y z
N PRO A 1 41.62 17.48 -5.69
CA PRO A 1 41.66 16.89 -4.33
C PRO A 1 40.25 16.83 -3.71
N THR A 2 39.57 15.70 -3.54
CA THR A 2 39.91 14.28 -3.57
C THR A 2 38.81 13.51 -4.33
N ARG A 3 39.23 12.68 -5.28
CA ARG A 3 38.36 11.78 -6.05
C ARG A 3 37.97 10.63 -5.12
N GLY A 4 36.81 10.75 -4.46
CA GLY A 4 36.28 9.72 -3.58
C GLY A 4 36.14 8.40 -4.35
N LYS A 5 36.90 7.39 -3.93
CA LYS A 5 36.92 6.04 -4.51
C LYS A 5 35.53 5.42 -4.32
N VAL A 6 34.79 5.22 -5.41
CA VAL A 6 33.47 4.56 -5.37
C VAL A 6 33.67 3.10 -4.94
N PRO A 7 32.97 2.60 -3.91
CA PRO A 7 33.08 1.20 -3.51
C PRO A 7 32.60 0.29 -4.65
N LYS A 8 33.44 -0.67 -5.06
CA LYS A 8 33.14 -1.71 -6.06
C LYS A 8 31.96 -2.55 -5.55
N GLY A 9 30.75 -2.23 -5.99
CA GLY A 9 29.54 -2.98 -5.62
C GLY A 9 28.21 -2.28 -5.89
N LYS A 10 28.18 -0.94 -5.97
CA LYS A 10 26.95 -0.21 -6.34
C LYS A 10 26.84 -0.09 -7.86
N LYS A 11 26.32 -1.12 -8.54
CA LYS A 11 25.78 -0.95 -9.89
C LYS A 11 24.62 0.05 -9.80
N ALA A 12 24.79 1.23 -10.39
CA ALA A 12 23.69 2.15 -10.65
C ALA A 12 22.72 1.43 -11.60
N LYS A 13 21.65 0.84 -11.04
CA LYS A 13 20.55 0.30 -11.83
C LYS A 13 19.94 1.49 -12.55
N GLY A 14 20.07 1.52 -13.88
CA GLY A 14 19.60 2.62 -14.71
C GLY A 14 18.14 2.95 -14.40
N LYS A 15 17.83 4.26 -14.38
CA LYS A 15 16.47 4.79 -14.32
C LYS A 15 15.68 4.30 -15.54
N LYS A 16 15.06 3.13 -15.43
CA LYS A 16 14.09 2.66 -16.42
C LYS A 16 12.73 3.23 -16.02
N VAL A 17 12.41 4.41 -16.56
CA VAL A 17 11.10 5.05 -16.37
C VAL A 17 10.06 4.20 -17.09
N VAL A 18 9.04 3.77 -16.35
CA VAL A 18 7.95 2.95 -16.89
C VAL A 18 7.15 3.79 -17.89
N PRO A 19 6.72 3.26 -19.05
CA PRO A 19 5.96 4.03 -20.05
C PRO A 19 4.71 4.68 -19.43
N ILE A 20 4.47 5.95 -19.76
CA ILE A 20 3.32 6.75 -19.30
C ILE A 20 1.97 6.01 -19.39
N PRO A 21 1.63 5.25 -20.46
CA PRO A 21 0.35 4.51 -20.49
C PRO A 21 0.24 3.42 -19.41
N ALA A 22 1.36 2.77 -19.03
CA ALA A 22 1.38 1.81 -17.93
C ALA A 22 1.19 2.50 -16.57
N VAL A 23 1.62 3.76 -16.45
CA VAL A 23 1.41 4.56 -15.23
C VAL A 23 -0.08 4.89 -15.05
N VAL A 24 -0.79 5.28 -16.13
CA VAL A 24 -2.24 5.60 -16.06
C VAL A 24 -3.04 4.36 -15.67
N LYS A 25 -2.81 3.22 -16.34
CA LYS A 25 -3.50 1.96 -16.03
C LYS A 25 -3.20 1.47 -14.60
N LYS A 26 -1.99 1.72 -14.10
CA LYS A 26 -1.60 1.45 -12.70
C LYS A 26 -2.24 2.42 -11.69
N GLN A 27 -2.51 3.67 -12.07
CA GLN A 27 -3.21 4.65 -11.22
C GLN A 27 -4.69 4.31 -11.05
N GLU A 28 -5.32 3.72 -12.06
CA GLU A 28 -6.73 3.29 -12.01
C GLU A 28 -6.92 2.14 -11.00
N ALA A 29 -6.02 1.16 -11.00
CA ALA A 29 -5.99 0.10 -9.98
C ALA A 29 -5.77 0.66 -8.55
N LYS A 30 -5.01 1.76 -8.39
CA LYS A 30 -4.86 2.39 -7.07
C LYS A 30 -6.18 2.95 -6.54
N LYS A 31 -7.11 3.40 -7.40
CA LYS A 31 -8.40 3.94 -6.93
C LYS A 31 -9.25 2.88 -6.22
N VAL A 32 -9.20 1.63 -6.70
CA VAL A 32 -9.98 0.51 -6.17
C VAL A 32 -9.47 0.00 -4.81
N TYR A 33 -8.16 0.09 -4.55
CA TYR A 33 -7.53 -0.42 -3.32
C TYR A 33 -7.14 0.68 -2.33
N ARG A 34 -7.65 1.90 -2.50
CA ARG A 34 -7.37 3.02 -1.59
C ARG A 34 -7.86 2.68 -0.18
N PRO A 35 -7.02 2.90 0.85
CA PRO A 35 -7.49 2.77 2.23
C PRO A 35 -8.59 3.80 2.51
N GLU A 36 -9.47 3.45 3.45
CA GLU A 36 -10.56 4.33 3.89
C GLU A 36 -10.05 5.69 4.39
N THR A 37 -10.81 6.73 4.10
CA THR A 37 -10.59 8.07 4.66
C THR A 37 -10.99 8.10 6.14
N LYS A 38 -10.54 9.13 6.86
CA LYS A 38 -10.90 9.32 8.29
C LYS A 38 -12.42 9.46 8.49
N GLN A 39 -13.13 10.05 7.53
CA GLN A 39 -14.58 10.26 7.59
C GLN A 39 -15.33 8.94 7.36
N GLU A 40 -14.97 8.19 6.32
CA GLU A 40 -15.54 6.86 6.02
C GLU A 40 -15.30 5.89 7.19
N LYS A 41 -14.11 5.94 7.81
CA LYS A 41 -13.80 5.13 8.99
C LYS A 41 -14.75 5.44 10.16
N LYS A 42 -15.06 6.72 10.40
CA LYS A 42 -16.02 7.13 11.45
C LYS A 42 -17.42 6.61 11.12
N GLN A 43 -17.89 6.80 9.90
CA GLN A 43 -19.21 6.31 9.46
C GLN A 43 -19.33 4.79 9.59
N ARG A 44 -18.29 4.02 9.21
CA ARG A 44 -18.25 2.57 9.40
C ARG A 44 -18.36 2.17 10.88
N LEU A 45 -17.65 2.88 11.76
CA LEU A 45 -17.68 2.61 13.19
C LEU A 45 -19.04 2.93 13.81
N LEU A 46 -19.68 4.04 13.39
CA LEU A 46 -21.04 4.39 13.82
C LEU A 46 -22.05 3.35 13.35
N ALA A 47 -22.04 2.97 12.07
CA ALA A 47 -22.93 1.94 11.54
C ALA A 47 -22.71 0.57 12.22
N ARG A 48 -21.49 0.25 12.64
CA ARG A 48 -21.21 -0.98 13.42
C ARG A 48 -21.73 -0.86 14.85
N ALA A 49 -21.61 0.31 15.47
CA ALA A 49 -22.16 0.58 16.80
C ALA A 49 -23.70 0.49 16.81
N GLU A 50 -24.37 1.07 15.82
CA GLU A 50 -25.82 0.97 15.62
C GLU A 50 -26.27 -0.48 15.43
N LYS A 51 -25.58 -1.24 14.57
CA LYS A 51 -25.88 -2.67 14.34
C LYS A 51 -25.68 -3.51 15.61
N LYS A 52 -24.66 -3.19 16.40
CA LYS A 52 -24.40 -3.84 17.70
C LYS A 52 -25.46 -3.47 18.73
N ALA A 53 -25.90 -2.21 18.77
CA ALA A 53 -26.99 -1.75 19.63
C ALA A 53 -28.32 -2.40 19.26
N ALA A 54 -28.56 -2.67 17.96
CA ALA A 54 -29.71 -3.42 17.46
C ALA A 54 -29.61 -4.94 17.70
N GLY A 55 -28.71 -5.41 18.57
CA GLY A 55 -28.62 -6.80 19.01
C GLY A 55 -28.00 -7.78 18.00
N LYS A 56 -27.56 -7.31 16.82
CA LYS A 56 -26.84 -8.15 15.86
C LYS A 56 -25.39 -8.27 16.34
N GLY A 57 -25.04 -9.47 16.84
CA GLY A 57 -23.70 -9.79 17.31
C GLY A 57 -22.60 -9.43 16.30
N ASP A 58 -21.38 -9.29 16.80
CA ASP A 58 -20.27 -8.72 16.04
C ASP A 58 -19.73 -9.71 14.99
N ALA A 59 -20.38 -9.76 13.82
CA ALA A 59 -19.99 -10.65 12.74
C ALA A 59 -18.67 -10.20 12.07
N PRO A 60 -17.69 -11.09 11.88
CA PRO A 60 -16.44 -10.74 11.20
C PRO A 60 -16.71 -10.43 9.72
N THR A 61 -16.72 -9.14 9.39
CA THR A 61 -16.90 -8.69 8.01
C THR A 61 -15.66 -8.99 7.16
N LYS A 62 -15.86 -9.48 5.93
CA LYS A 62 -14.79 -9.74 4.98
C LYS A 62 -14.14 -8.41 4.60
N ARG A 63 -12.93 -8.17 5.11
CA ARG A 63 -12.20 -6.93 4.86
C ARG A 63 -11.76 -6.87 3.40
N PRO A 64 -12.06 -5.79 2.66
CA PRO A 64 -11.55 -5.64 1.32
C PRO A 64 -10.01 -5.54 1.35
N PRO A 65 -9.31 -6.09 0.36
CA PRO A 65 -7.89 -5.87 0.20
C PRO A 65 -7.62 -4.36 0.04
N VAL A 66 -6.63 -3.85 0.76
CA VAL A 66 -6.22 -2.44 0.72
C VAL A 66 -4.72 -2.34 0.49
N LEU A 67 -4.27 -1.25 -0.13
CA LEU A 67 -2.86 -0.96 -0.26
C LEU A 67 -2.22 -0.76 1.13
N ARG A 68 -1.07 -1.41 1.35
CA ARG A 68 -0.25 -1.24 2.55
C ARG A 68 0.84 -0.21 2.26
N ALA A 69 1.02 0.73 3.18
CA ALA A 69 1.98 1.83 3.08
C ALA A 69 2.95 1.81 4.26
N GLY A 70 4.14 2.36 4.07
CA GLY A 70 5.21 2.42 5.07
C GLY A 70 6.28 1.36 4.86
N VAL A 71 7.55 1.74 5.08
CA VAL A 71 8.72 0.89 4.78
C VAL A 71 8.68 -0.41 5.59
N ASN A 72 8.42 -0.33 6.89
CA ASN A 72 8.43 -1.49 7.80
C ASN A 72 7.32 -2.52 7.45
N THR A 73 6.14 -2.03 7.07
CA THR A 73 5.05 -2.92 6.65
C THR A 73 5.33 -3.55 5.30
N VAL A 74 5.97 -2.81 4.39
CA VAL A 74 6.33 -3.35 3.07
C VAL A 74 7.43 -4.40 3.19
N THR A 75 8.48 -4.17 3.99
CA THR A 75 9.58 -5.15 4.15
C THR A 75 9.08 -6.47 4.75
N THR A 76 8.31 -6.40 5.83
CA THR A 76 7.71 -7.59 6.46
C THR A 76 6.78 -8.37 5.51
N LEU A 77 6.04 -7.70 4.63
CA LEU A 77 5.19 -8.36 3.63
C LEU A 77 6.00 -9.01 2.49
N VAL A 78 7.14 -8.42 2.13
CA VAL A 78 8.07 -8.97 1.14
C VAL A 78 8.76 -10.22 1.71
N GLU A 79 9.25 -10.16 2.95
CA GLU A 79 9.89 -11.28 3.64
C GLU A 79 8.94 -12.48 3.78
N ASN A 80 7.69 -12.20 4.16
CA ASN A 80 6.64 -13.22 4.26
C ASN A 80 6.10 -13.72 2.90
N LYS A 81 6.64 -13.23 1.78
CA LYS A 81 6.19 -13.56 0.41
C LYS A 81 4.70 -13.30 0.15
N LYS A 82 4.09 -12.36 0.89
CA LYS A 82 2.68 -11.96 0.74
C LYS A 82 2.51 -10.77 -0.21
N ALA A 83 3.59 -10.06 -0.54
CA ALA A 83 3.57 -8.92 -1.45
C ALA A 83 3.61 -9.39 -2.91
N GLN A 84 2.65 -8.94 -3.72
CA GLN A 84 2.63 -9.18 -5.17
C GLN A 84 3.41 -8.11 -5.95
N LEU A 85 3.32 -6.85 -5.52
CA LEU A 85 3.96 -5.71 -6.18
C LEU A 85 4.32 -4.63 -5.15
N VAL A 86 5.53 -4.07 -5.25
CA VAL A 86 5.99 -2.95 -4.42
C VAL A 86 6.24 -1.72 -5.30
N VAL A 87 5.76 -0.56 -4.86
CA VAL A 87 5.97 0.74 -5.52
C VAL A 87 6.85 1.61 -4.63
N ILE A 88 8.04 1.96 -5.12
CA ILE A 88 9.00 2.80 -4.43
C ILE A 88 8.97 4.18 -5.10
N ALA A 89 8.82 5.24 -4.32
CA ALA A 89 8.95 6.60 -4.81
C ALA A 89 10.40 6.84 -5.24
N HIS A 90 10.60 7.56 -6.35
CA HIS A 90 11.92 7.86 -6.88
C HIS A 90 12.61 8.93 -6.02
#